data_AF-A0A497RZM4-F1
#
_entry.id   AF-A0A497RZM4-F1
#
_cell.length_a   1.000
_cell.length_b   1.000
_cell.length_c   1.000
_cell.angle_alpha   90.00
_cell.angle_beta   90.00
_cell.angle_gamma   90.00
#
_symmetry.space_group_name_H-M   'P 1'
#
loop_
_entity.id
_entity.type
_entity.pdbx_description
1 polymer ?
#
loop_
_entity_poly.entity_id
_entity_poly.type
_entity_poly.pdbx_seq_one_letter_code
_entity_poly.pdbx_strand_id
1 'polypeptide(L)'
;IYSALFAYTPIPETNLNKEAPTLGFYRKIQLIHYLISEDISHYNRMEFEDGGIVEFGIEREFLEEIINSGEPFTTKGCPDCNRPFATERVNLPYNFPRKPDKNELKKIMNELNE
;
A
#
# COMPACT_ATOMS: atom_id res chain seq x y z
N ILE A 1 3.93 -17.98 2.61
CA ILE A 1 3.81 -17.64 1.17
C ILE A 1 3.94 -16.13 1.08
N TYR A 2 4.93 -15.59 0.36
CA TYR A 2 5.09 -14.14 0.22
C TYR A 2 4.12 -13.63 -0.85
N SER A 3 3.13 -12.83 -0.46
CA SER A 3 2.23 -12.15 -1.40
C SER A 3 2.77 -10.75 -1.70
N ALA A 4 2.61 -10.31 -2.95
CA ALA A 4 3.02 -8.99 -3.41
C ALA A 4 1.81 -8.25 -3.99
N LEU A 5 1.81 -6.93 -3.83
CA LEU A 5 0.82 -6.05 -4.45
C LEU A 5 1.40 -5.44 -5.73
N PHE A 6 0.56 -5.40 -6.76
CA PHE A 6 0.85 -4.75 -8.04
C PHE A 6 -0.20 -3.69 -8.31
N ALA A 7 0.24 -2.54 -8.77
CA ALA A 7 -0.67 -1.46 -9.15
C ALA A 7 -1.48 -1.86 -10.38
N TYR A 8 -2.77 -1.54 -10.37
CA TYR A 8 -3.62 -1.77 -11.53
C TYR A 8 -3.19 -0.84 -12.67
N THR A 9 -2.80 -1.43 -13.80
CA THR A 9 -2.48 -0.70 -15.02
C THR A 9 -3.65 -0.86 -16.01
N PRO A 10 -4.40 0.22 -16.31
CA PRO A 10 -5.47 0.16 -17.29
C PRO A 10 -4.92 -0.26 -18.66
N ILE A 11 -5.63 -1.16 -19.35
CA ILE A 11 -5.24 -1.64 -20.67
C ILE A 11 -6.21 -1.04 -21.71
N PRO A 12 -5.79 -0.05 -22.49
CA PRO A 12 -6.63 0.60 -23.51
C PRO A 12 -7.26 -0.42 -24.45
N GLU A 13 -8.44 -0.10 -24.97
CA GLU A 13 -9.15 -0.91 -25.98
C GLU A 13 -9.57 -2.31 -25.51
N THR A 14 -9.56 -2.57 -24.20
CA THR A 14 -10.04 -3.82 -23.60
C THR A 14 -11.13 -3.57 -22.55
N ASN A 15 -11.81 -4.62 -22.12
CA ASN A 15 -12.72 -4.58 -20.96
C ASN A 15 -11.99 -4.24 -19.62
N LEU A 16 -10.66 -4.19 -19.63
CA LEU A 16 -9.80 -3.79 -18.52
C LEU A 16 -9.39 -2.31 -18.62
N ASN A 17 -9.94 -1.54 -19.55
CA ASN A 17 -9.80 -0.09 -19.58
C ASN A 17 -10.69 0.56 -18.50
N LYS A 18 -10.36 0.32 -17.23
CA LYS A 18 -11.01 0.89 -16.06
C LYS A 18 -10.10 1.92 -15.41
N GLU A 19 -10.68 2.86 -14.67
CA GLU A 19 -9.90 3.82 -13.90
C GLU A 19 -9.02 3.09 -12.87
N ALA A 20 -7.76 3.53 -12.78
CA ALA A 20 -6.87 3.06 -11.73
C ALA A 20 -7.30 3.66 -10.38
N PRO A 21 -7.13 2.91 -9.27
CA PRO A 21 -7.41 3.47 -7.94
C PRO A 21 -6.50 4.66 -7.66
N THR A 22 -6.96 5.56 -6.78
CA THR A 22 -6.13 6.65 -6.28
C THR A 22 -4.92 6.10 -5.53
N LEU A 23 -3.86 6.90 -5.42
CA LEU A 23 -2.68 6.46 -4.70
C LEU A 23 -2.98 6.26 -3.21
N GLY A 24 -3.78 7.14 -2.59
CA GLY A 24 -4.24 6.97 -1.21
C GLY A 24 -5.00 5.68 -0.97
N PHE A 25 -5.88 5.29 -1.90
CA PHE A 25 -6.54 3.99 -1.84
C PHE A 25 -5.52 2.84 -1.86
N TYR A 26 -4.54 2.91 -2.77
CA TYR A 26 -3.49 1.89 -2.82
C TYR A 26 -2.63 1.85 -1.55
N ARG A 27 -2.32 3.00 -0.92
CA ARG A 27 -1.61 3.07 0.38
C ARG A 27 -2.39 2.36 1.49
N LYS A 28 -3.71 2.56 1.53
CA LYS A 28 -4.61 1.86 2.47
C LYS A 28 -4.56 0.34 2.25
N ILE A 29 -4.57 -0.12 0.99
CA ILE A 29 -4.41 -1.56 0.67
C ILE A 29 -3.03 -2.10 1.08
N GLN A 30 -1.95 -1.34 0.91
CA GLN A 30 -0.61 -1.72 1.38
C GLN A 30 -0.57 -1.92 2.90
N LEU A 31 -1.23 -1.05 3.65
CA LEU A 31 -1.35 -1.19 5.11
C LEU A 31 -2.17 -2.43 5.49
N ILE A 32 -3.34 -2.63 4.89
CA ILE A 32 -4.17 -3.82 5.13
C ILE A 32 -3.37 -5.10 4.87
N HIS A 33 -2.68 -5.15 3.73
CA HIS A 33 -1.86 -6.30 3.33
C HIS A 33 -0.78 -6.58 4.38
N TYR A 34 -0.02 -5.57 4.79
CA TYR A 34 1.04 -5.70 5.79
C TYR A 34 0.49 -6.19 7.14
N LEU A 35 -0.59 -5.58 7.63
CA LEU A 35 -1.18 -5.92 8.92
C LEU A 35 -1.67 -7.37 8.96
N ILE A 36 -2.26 -7.84 7.86
CA ILE A 36 -2.73 -9.23 7.75
C ILE A 36 -1.55 -10.20 7.56
N SER A 37 -0.56 -9.85 6.74
CA SER A 37 0.56 -10.75 6.44
C SER A 37 1.48 -10.97 7.64
N GLU A 38 1.61 -9.98 8.50
CA GLU A 38 2.44 -10.02 9.72
C GLU A 38 1.64 -10.45 10.96
N ASP A 39 0.38 -10.88 10.80
CA ASP A 39 -0.51 -11.30 11.90
C ASP A 39 -0.72 -10.22 12.99
N ILE A 40 -0.66 -8.95 12.58
CA ILE A 40 -0.83 -7.78 13.46
C ILE A 40 -2.33 -7.43 13.61
N SER A 41 -3.09 -7.54 12.52
CA SER A 41 -4.54 -7.36 12.49
C SER A 41 -5.17 -8.34 11.53
N HIS A 42 -6.48 -8.45 11.55
CA HIS A 42 -7.23 -9.37 10.70
C HIS A 42 -8.48 -8.68 10.14
N TYR A 43 -8.98 -9.15 8.99
CA TYR A 43 -10.07 -8.48 8.27
C TYR A 43 -11.33 -8.28 9.12
N ASN A 44 -11.59 -9.18 10.07
CA ASN A 44 -12.76 -9.13 10.95
C ASN A 44 -12.66 -8.06 12.06
N ARG A 45 -11.50 -7.42 12.21
CA ARG A 45 -11.26 -6.29 13.12
C ARG A 45 -11.23 -4.95 12.37
N MET A 46 -11.27 -4.99 11.04
CA MET A 46 -11.25 -3.80 10.20
C MET A 46 -12.69 -3.37 9.87
N GLU A 47 -12.90 -2.06 9.74
CA GLU A 47 -14.19 -1.50 9.34
C GLU A 47 -14.07 -0.85 7.97
N PHE A 48 -15.11 -1.04 7.15
CA PHE A 48 -15.16 -0.56 5.77
C PHE A 48 -16.47 0.18 5.53
N GLU A 49 -16.38 1.32 4.86
CA GLU A 49 -17.50 2.17 4.48
C GLU A 49 -17.30 2.67 3.04
N ASP A 50 -18.36 2.67 2.23
CA ASP A 50 -18.35 3.11 0.83
C ASP A 50 -17.21 2.51 -0.05
N GLY A 51 -16.81 1.27 0.25
CA GLY A 51 -15.76 0.57 -0.47
C GLY A 51 -14.32 0.95 -0.07
N GLY A 52 -14.16 1.78 0.96
CA GLY A 52 -12.88 2.13 1.58
C GLY A 52 -12.75 1.61 3.01
N ILE A 53 -11.52 1.54 3.53
CA ILE A 53 -11.25 1.24 4.94
C ILE A 53 -11.35 2.52 5.78
N VAL A 54 -12.02 2.42 6.92
CA VAL A 54 -12.13 3.51 7.92
C VAL A 54 -11.45 3.17 9.24
N GLU A 55 -11.30 1.88 9.57
CA GLU A 55 -10.61 1.42 10.78
C GLU A 55 -9.74 0.20 10.48
N PHE A 56 -8.50 0.18 10.99
CA PHE A 56 -7.51 -0.89 10.76
C PHE A 56 -7.53 -1.98 11.85
N GLY A 57 -8.25 -1.74 12.95
CA GLY A 57 -8.43 -2.72 14.03
C GLY A 57 -7.25 -2.78 15.00
N ILE A 58 -6.42 -1.74 15.03
CA ILE A 58 -5.26 -1.56 15.89
C ILE A 58 -5.22 -0.12 16.44
N GLU A 59 -4.46 0.10 17.51
CA GLU A 59 -4.34 1.45 18.06
C GLU A 59 -3.65 2.41 17.09
N ARG A 60 -4.09 3.67 17.10
CA ARG A 60 -3.66 4.70 16.17
C ARG A 60 -2.16 4.96 16.26
N GLU A 61 -1.62 5.06 17.46
CA GLU A 61 -0.21 5.30 17.73
C GLU A 61 0.64 4.17 17.13
N PHE A 62 0.17 2.92 17.24
CA PHE A 62 0.85 1.77 16.67
C PHE A 62 0.76 1.74 15.13
N LEU A 63 -0.39 2.13 14.57
CA LEU A 63 -0.53 2.32 13.12
C LEU A 63 0.44 3.39 12.60
N GLU A 64 0.58 4.51 13.32
CA GLU A 64 1.52 5.58 12.98
C GLU A 64 2.98 5.09 13.03
N GLU A 65 3.36 4.26 14.01
CA GLU A 65 4.67 3.62 14.04
C GLU A 65 4.92 2.71 12.82
N ILE A 66 3.92 1.92 12.43
CA ILE A 66 3.98 1.04 11.24
C ILE A 66 4.14 1.87 9.97
N ILE A 67 3.38 2.95 9.81
CA ILE A 67 3.52 3.86 8.67
C ILE A 67 4.93 4.45 8.63
N ASN A 68 5.43 4.96 9.76
CA ASN A 68 6.76 5.57 9.85
C ASN A 68 7.91 4.56 9.67
N SER A 69 7.68 3.27 9.89
CA SER A 69 8.67 2.22 9.60
C SER A 69 9.00 2.12 8.10
N GLY A 70 8.03 2.50 7.25
CA GLY A 70 8.12 2.40 5.80
C GLY A 70 7.97 0.98 5.24
N GLU A 71 7.95 -0.05 6.08
CA GLU A 71 7.87 -1.47 5.69
C GLU A 71 6.66 -1.81 4.79
N PRO A 72 5.44 -1.32 5.08
CA PRO A 72 4.25 -1.65 4.27
C PRO A 72 4.36 -1.19 2.81
N PHE A 73 5.15 -0.15 2.55
CA PHE A 73 5.23 0.50 1.25
C PHE A 73 6.37 -0.03 0.38
N THR A 74 7.16 -0.98 0.91
CA THR A 74 8.28 -1.58 0.17
C THR A 74 7.83 -2.69 -0.76
N THR A 75 8.60 -2.95 -1.82
CA THR A 75 8.39 -4.08 -2.71
C THR A 75 8.51 -5.40 -1.94
N LYS A 76 7.51 -6.29 -2.07
CA LYS A 76 7.47 -7.63 -1.48
C LYS A 76 7.33 -8.71 -2.58
N GLY A 77 7.34 -9.99 -2.18
CA GLY A 77 7.04 -11.13 -3.05
C GLY A 77 8.18 -12.12 -3.29
N CYS A 78 9.43 -11.71 -3.08
CA CYS A 78 10.56 -12.61 -3.05
C CYS A 78 11.62 -12.13 -2.05
N PRO A 79 12.41 -13.01 -1.40
CA PRO A 79 13.59 -12.60 -0.65
C PRO A 79 14.47 -11.74 -1.54
N ASP A 80 14.89 -10.57 -1.02
CA ASP A 80 15.75 -9.61 -1.73
C ASP A 80 15.17 -9.01 -3.03
N CYS A 81 13.87 -9.17 -3.29
CA CYS A 81 13.21 -8.48 -4.41
C CYS A 81 13.16 -6.97 -4.17
N ASN A 82 13.80 -6.20 -5.05
CA ASN A 82 13.66 -4.76 -5.07
C ASN A 82 13.01 -4.23 -6.36
N ARG A 83 12.33 -5.08 -7.14
CA ARG A 83 11.78 -4.81 -8.50
C ARG A 83 11.38 -3.35 -8.72
N PRO A 84 12.28 -2.50 -9.22
CA PRO A 84 11.96 -1.12 -9.47
C PRO A 84 11.26 -1.03 -10.83
N PHE A 85 10.17 -0.27 -10.92
CA PHE A 85 9.46 0.04 -12.17
C PHE A 85 8.80 -1.15 -12.88
N ALA A 86 8.44 -2.21 -12.15
CA ALA A 86 7.65 -3.31 -12.71
C ALA A 86 6.21 -2.87 -13.02
N THR A 87 5.60 -2.14 -12.09
CA THR A 87 4.27 -1.50 -12.24
C THR A 87 4.29 -0.01 -11.87
N GLU A 88 5.46 0.50 -11.51
CA GLU A 88 5.65 1.84 -10.97
C GLU A 88 6.07 2.82 -12.05
N ARG A 89 5.55 4.06 -11.99
CA ARG A 89 6.07 5.17 -12.78
C ARG A 89 7.16 5.87 -11.98
N VAL A 90 8.22 6.35 -12.63
CA VAL A 90 9.35 7.02 -11.95
C VAL A 90 8.89 8.16 -11.03
N ASN A 91 7.89 8.93 -11.45
CA ASN A 91 7.36 10.06 -10.67
C ASN A 91 6.19 9.67 -9.74
N LEU A 92 5.74 8.42 -9.78
CA LEU A 92 4.60 7.93 -9.00
C LEU A 92 4.87 6.48 -8.55
N PRO A 93 5.74 6.28 -7.54
CA PRO A 93 6.06 4.96 -7.04
C PRO A 93 4.91 4.41 -6.18
N TYR A 94 4.29 3.33 -6.65
CA TYR A 94 3.32 2.56 -5.85
C TYR A 94 4.04 1.73 -4.77
N ASN A 95 5.12 1.03 -5.13
CA ASN A 95 5.96 0.30 -4.20
C ASN A 95 7.38 0.85 -4.25
N PHE A 96 8.03 0.96 -3.09
CA PHE A 96 9.39 1.46 -2.99
C PHE A 96 10.39 0.28 -3.01
N PRO A 97 11.46 0.34 -3.82
CA PRO A 97 12.47 -0.72 -3.90
C PRO A 97 13.38 -0.78 -2.65
N ARG A 98 13.20 0.17 -1.72
CA ARG A 98 13.92 0.36 -0.46
C ARG A 98 12.97 0.97 0.55
N LYS A 99 13.38 1.05 1.81
CA LYS A 99 12.66 1.86 2.81
C LYS A 99 12.50 3.30 2.30
N PRO A 100 11.28 3.87 2.33
CA PRO A 100 11.07 5.28 2.02
C PRO A 100 11.88 6.19 2.95
N ASP A 101 12.38 7.30 2.42
CA ASP A 101 13.03 8.34 3.22
C ASP A 101 12.00 9.22 3.93
N LYS A 102 12.47 10.16 4.77
CA LYS A 102 11.59 11.03 5.56
C LYS A 102 10.64 11.89 4.69
N ASN A 103 11.08 12.33 3.51
CA ASN A 103 10.26 13.13 2.62
C ASN A 103 9.21 12.25 1.92
N GLU A 104 9.58 11.04 1.53
CA GLU A 104 8.68 10.04 0.95
C GLU A 104 7.63 9.60 1.98
N LEU A 105 8.02 9.32 3.24
CA LEU A 105 7.08 9.01 4.33
C LEU A 105 6.08 10.14 4.56
N LYS A 106 6.55 11.40 4.53
CA LYS A 106 5.65 12.55 4.64
C LYS A 106 4.63 12.61 3.49
N LYS A 107 5.05 12.29 2.26
CA LYS A 107 4.13 12.21 1.11
C LYS A 107 3.12 11.08 1.28
N ILE A 108 3.57 9.90 1.69
CA ILE A 108 2.69 8.74 1.96
C ILE A 108 1.65 9.09 3.02
N MET A 109 2.04 9.80 4.08
CA MET A 109 1.10 10.25 5.11
C MET A 109 0.06 11.23 4.55
N ASN A 110 0.45 12.13 3.65
CA ASN A 110 -0.51 13.01 2.97
C ASN A 110 -1.46 12.20 2.07
N GLU A 111 -0.94 11.25 1.29
CA GLU A 111 -1.72 10.37 0.41
C GLU A 111 -2.74 9.52 1.20
N LEU A 112 -2.42 9.11 2.43
CA LEU A 112 -3.35 8.37 3.29
C LEU A 112 -4.54 9.20 3.78
N ASN A 113 -4.38 10.53 3.84
CA ASN A 113 -5.41 11.48 4.25
C ASN A 113 -6.27 12.00 3.09
N GLU A 114 -5.98 11.57 1.85
CA GLU A 114 -6.83 11.75 0.67
C GLU A 114 -7.97 10.70 0.62
#